data_AF-A0A4Q6UCK9-F1
#
_entry.id   AF-A0A4Q6UCK9-F1
#
_cell.length_a   1.000
_cell.length_b   1.000
_cell.length_c   1.000
_cell.angle_alpha   90.00
_cell.angle_beta   90.00
_cell.angle_gamma   90.00
#
_symmetry.space_group_name_H-M   'P 1'
#
loop_
_entity.id
_entity.type
_entity.pdbx_description
1 polymer ?
#
loop_
_entity_poly.entity_id
_entity_poly.type
_entity_poly.pdbx_seq_one_letter_code
_entity_poly.pdbx_strand_id
1 'polypeptide(L)'
;MTAPINPRPLAPGDVIHGFAYGAFGRDHHTCVRVEAVGLDWIVARDPACDPDEDCGPSYTSGSRSLQLCQQARDEPCLATPCPIGAPQPLTTFSA
;
A
#
# COMPACT_ATOMS: atom_id res chain seq x y z
N MET A 1 8.04 -26.76 8.26
CA MET A 1 9.22 -25.88 8.06
C MET A 1 8.88 -24.94 6.92
N THR A 2 8.42 -23.74 7.22
CA THR A 2 8.01 -22.75 6.21
C THR A 2 9.27 -22.05 5.71
N ALA A 3 9.53 -22.05 4.41
CA ALA A 3 10.70 -21.39 3.82
C ALA A 3 10.71 -19.89 4.20
N PRO A 4 11.90 -19.27 4.36
CA PRO A 4 11.95 -17.82 4.50
C PRO A 4 11.35 -17.22 3.23
N ILE A 5 10.18 -16.59 3.37
CA ILE A 5 9.58 -15.79 2.31
C ILE A 5 10.55 -14.64 2.11
N ASN A 6 11.34 -14.69 1.05
CA ASN A 6 12.06 -13.51 0.61
C ASN A 6 10.98 -12.57 0.04
N PRO A 7 10.64 -11.46 0.71
CA PRO A 7 9.51 -10.64 0.30
C PRO A 7 9.74 -10.16 -1.12
N ARG A 8 8.79 -10.44 -2.02
CA ARG A 8 8.91 -9.96 -3.40
C ARG A 8 8.95 -8.42 -3.39
N PRO A 9 9.70 -7.79 -4.31
CA PRO A 9 9.69 -6.34 -4.45
C PRO A 9 8.26 -5.80 -4.59
N LEU A 10 8.06 -4.56 -4.13
CA LEU A 10 6.79 -3.86 -4.30
C LEU A 10 6.59 -3.52 -5.78
N ALA A 11 5.36 -3.61 -6.24
CA ALA A 11 4.99 -3.30 -7.62
C ALA A 11 3.72 -2.42 -7.66
N PRO A 12 3.51 -1.63 -8.73
CA PRO A 12 2.24 -0.95 -8.95
C PRO A 12 1.06 -1.94 -8.91
N GLY A 13 -0.02 -1.54 -8.25
CA GLY A 13 -1.20 -2.38 -8.00
C GLY A 13 -1.15 -3.19 -6.71
N ASP A 14 0.01 -3.32 -6.06
CA ASP A 14 0.11 -3.93 -4.74
C ASP A 14 -0.74 -3.14 -3.73
N VAL A 15 -1.47 -3.85 -2.86
CA VAL A 15 -2.22 -3.25 -1.77
C VAL A 15 -1.37 -3.35 -0.50
N ILE A 16 -1.08 -2.21 0.12
CA ILE A 16 -0.44 -2.14 1.43
C ILE A 16 -1.54 -1.98 2.47
N HIS A 17 -1.61 -2.91 3.41
CA HIS A 17 -2.69 -2.93 4.40
C HIS A 17 -2.38 -2.03 5.61
N GLY A 18 -3.30 -1.10 5.88
CA GLY A 18 -3.39 -0.34 7.12
C GLY A 18 -2.11 0.38 7.58
N PHE A 19 -1.94 0.46 8.90
CA PHE A 19 -0.71 0.94 9.55
C PHE A 19 0.45 0.06 9.10
N ALA A 20 1.08 0.42 7.98
CA ALA A 20 2.26 -0.23 7.40
C ALA A 20 3.49 -0.02 8.30
N TYR A 21 3.32 -0.30 9.59
CA TYR A 21 4.26 -0.11 10.68
C TYR A 21 4.84 1.32 10.76
N GLY A 22 4.03 2.31 10.37
CA GLY A 22 4.43 3.72 10.31
C GLY A 22 5.28 4.09 9.09
N ALA A 23 5.37 3.24 8.06
CA ALA A 23 6.14 3.53 6.85
C ALA A 23 5.66 4.82 6.14
N PHE A 24 4.37 5.12 6.20
CA PHE A 24 3.79 6.36 5.64
C PHE A 24 3.54 7.45 6.70
N GLY A 25 4.18 7.35 7.88
CA GLY A 25 3.92 8.22 9.03
C GLY A 25 3.06 7.56 10.12
N ARG A 26 3.04 8.15 11.32
CA ARG A 26 2.41 7.55 12.51
C ARG A 26 0.88 7.50 12.45
N ASP A 27 0.26 8.41 11.72
CA ASP A 27 -1.20 8.59 11.68
C ASP A 27 -1.84 7.96 10.42
N HIS A 28 -1.04 7.22 9.63
CA HIS A 28 -1.54 6.57 8.44
C HIS A 28 -2.14 5.20 8.80
N HIS A 29 -3.47 5.08 8.73
CA HIS A 29 -4.21 3.88 9.12
C HIS A 29 -5.03 3.26 7.99
N THR A 30 -5.06 3.88 6.81
CA THR A 30 -5.81 3.41 5.65
C THR A 30 -5.03 2.38 4.85
N CYS A 31 -5.74 1.45 4.22
CA CYS A 31 -5.12 0.64 3.17
C CYS A 31 -4.85 1.53 1.97
N VAL A 32 -3.78 1.26 1.22
CA VAL A 32 -3.44 2.02 0.02
C VAL A 32 -3.02 1.08 -1.10
N ARG A 33 -3.19 1.53 -2.34
CA ARG A 33 -2.71 0.84 -3.54
C ARG A 33 -1.50 1.57 -4.08
N VAL A 34 -0.42 0.84 -4.36
CA VAL A 34 0.80 1.38 -4.95
C VAL A 34 0.52 1.86 -6.38
N GLU A 35 0.84 3.12 -6.66
CA GLU A 35 0.72 3.75 -7.99
C GLU A 35 2.07 3.75 -8.72
N ALA A 36 3.17 4.00 -7.99
CA ALA A 36 4.51 4.09 -8.56
C ALA A 36 5.57 3.53 -7.61
N VAL A 37 6.64 3.00 -8.20
CA VAL A 37 7.78 2.41 -7.49
C VAL A 37 9.06 2.94 -8.10
N GLY A 38 9.97 3.41 -7.25
CA GLY A 38 11.36 3.71 -7.60
C GLY A 38 12.33 2.71 -6.99
N LEU A 39 13.63 3.02 -7.09
CA LEU A 39 14.69 2.16 -6.56
C LEU A 39 14.57 1.95 -5.05
N ASP A 40 14.22 3.00 -4.31
CA ASP A 40 14.16 3.03 -2.86
C ASP A 40 12.95 3.80 -2.32
N TRP A 41 11.91 4.00 -3.14
CA TRP A 41 10.70 4.71 -2.76
C TRP A 41 9.45 4.15 -3.43
N ILE A 42 8.29 4.44 -2.86
CA ILE A 42 6.98 4.16 -3.47
C ILE A 42 6.02 5.33 -3.27
N VAL A 43 5.04 5.42 -4.16
CA VAL A 43 3.84 6.25 -4.04
C VAL A 43 2.62 5.35 -4.04
N ALA A 44 1.72 5.55 -3.10
CA ALA A 44 0.46 4.81 -2.99
C ALA A 44 -0.70 5.77 -2.72
N ARG A 45 -1.93 5.35 -3.04
CA ARG A 45 -3.13 6.16 -2.79
C ARG A 45 -4.24 5.27 -2.24
N ASP A 46 -5.10 5.83 -1.40
CA ASP A 46 -6.35 5.20 -1.05
C ASP A 46 -7.31 5.29 -2.26
N PRO A 47 -7.65 4.17 -2.93
CA PRO A 47 -8.57 4.19 -4.06
C PRO A 47 -10.03 4.38 -3.65
N ALA A 48 -10.36 4.25 -2.36
CA ALA A 48 -11.70 4.45 -1.83
C ALA A 48 -11.91 5.86 -1.26
N CYS A 49 -10.89 6.73 -1.35
CA CYS A 49 -11.03 8.09 -0.86
C CYS A 49 -12.13 8.85 -1.62
N ASP A 50 -12.96 9.56 -0.86
CA ASP A 50 -13.96 10.48 -1.37
C ASP A 50 -13.29 11.67 -2.08
N PRO A 51 -13.75 12.08 -3.28
CA PRO A 51 -13.17 13.23 -3.98
C PRO A 51 -13.28 14.56 -3.22
N ASP A 52 -14.18 14.66 -2.23
CA ASP A 52 -14.30 15.84 -1.36
C ASP A 52 -13.37 15.77 -0.12
N GLU A 53 -12.64 14.67 0.08
CA GLU A 53 -11.64 14.51 1.14
C GLU A 53 -10.19 14.72 0.64
N ASP A 54 -9.35 15.30 1.50
CA ASP A 54 -7.92 15.44 1.22
C ASP A 54 -7.21 14.08 1.43
N CYS A 55 -7.24 13.22 0.42
CA CYS A 55 -6.44 11.99 0.38
C CYS A 55 -5.32 12.11 -0.64
N GLY A 56 -4.39 13.01 -0.34
CA GLY A 56 -3.14 13.09 -1.07
C GLY A 56 -2.43 11.73 -1.13
N PRO A 57 -1.56 11.53 -2.14
CA PRO A 57 -0.79 10.30 -2.24
C PRO A 57 0.14 10.12 -1.04
N SER A 58 0.20 8.88 -0.55
CA SER A 58 1.11 8.43 0.49
C SER A 58 2.46 8.09 -0.11
N TYR A 59 3.50 8.74 0.39
CA TYR A 59 4.88 8.54 -0.06
C TYR A 59 5.73 7.94 1.05
N THR A 60 6.59 6.99 0.70
CA THR A 60 7.65 6.54 1.60
C THR A 60 8.92 6.16 0.83
N SER A 61 10.05 6.24 1.52
CA SER A 61 11.36 5.89 0.97
C SER A 61 12.26 5.27 2.03
N GLY A 62 13.33 4.63 1.56
CA GLY A 62 14.33 3.96 2.38
C GLY A 62 14.01 2.49 2.60
N SER A 63 15.07 1.68 2.64
CA SER A 63 15.01 0.22 2.70
C SER A 63 14.15 -0.32 3.85
N ARG A 64 14.25 0.28 5.04
CA ARG A 64 13.45 -0.12 6.20
C ARG A 64 11.96 0.10 5.97
N SER A 65 11.56 1.27 5.49
CA SER A 65 10.14 1.58 5.24
C SER A 65 9.57 0.68 4.16
N LEU A 66 10.34 0.40 3.10
CA LEU A 66 9.93 -0.53 2.06
C LEU A 66 9.76 -1.96 2.56
N GLN A 67 10.62 -2.44 3.46
CA GLN A 67 10.45 -3.75 4.10
C GLN A 67 9.17 -3.83 4.93
N LEU A 68 8.84 -2.76 5.66
CA LEU A 68 7.59 -2.67 6.41
C LEU A 68 6.36 -2.67 5.49
N CYS A 69 6.42 -1.95 4.36
CA CYS A 69 5.37 -2.01 3.34
C CYS A 69 5.24 -3.41 2.71
N GLN A 70 6.34 -4.12 2.46
CA GLN A 70 6.31 -5.49 1.98
C GLN A 70 5.64 -6.43 2.97
N GLN A 71 5.99 -6.31 4.25
CA GLN A 71 5.35 -7.09 5.32
C GLN A 71 3.85 -6.79 5.38
N ALA A 72 3.46 -5.51 5.39
CA ALA A 72 2.06 -5.10 5.43
C ALA A 72 1.26 -5.50 4.19
N ARG A 73 1.90 -5.69 3.03
CA ARG A 73 1.27 -6.26 1.83
C ARG A 73 0.99 -7.76 1.98
N ASP A 74 1.93 -8.49 2.58
CA ASP A 74 1.90 -9.95 2.64
C ASP A 74 1.07 -10.46 3.84
N GLU A 75 0.75 -9.59 4.79
CA GLU A 75 -0.15 -9.85 5.91
C GLU A 75 -1.63 -9.68 5.55
N PRO A 76 -2.53 -10.43 6.21
CA PRO A 76 -3.96 -10.26 5.99
C PRO A 76 -4.41 -8.86 6.43
N CYS A 77 -5.28 -8.23 5.63
CA CYS A 77 -5.94 -6.99 6.03
C CYS A 77 -6.74 -7.24 7.31
N LEU A 78 -6.48 -6.44 8.35
CA LEU A 78 -7.21 -6.54 9.62
C LEU A 78 -8.64 -5.96 9.53
N ALA A 79 -8.91 -5.12 8.51
CA ALA A 79 -10.27 -4.66 8.23
C ALA A 79 -11.03 -5.75 7.45
N THR A 80 -12.22 -6.12 7.96
CA THR A 80 -13.07 -7.16 7.33
C THR A 80 -14.46 -6.56 7.00
N PRO A 81 -14.84 -6.42 5.71
CA PRO A 81 -14.03 -6.67 4.51
C PRO A 81 -12.92 -5.62 4.31
N CYS A 82 -11.88 -5.99 3.55
CA CYS A 82 -10.84 -5.04 3.16
C CYS A 82 -11.47 -3.91 2.31
N PRO A 83 -11.27 -2.63 2.66
CA PRO A 83 -11.96 -1.50 2.00
C PRO A 83 -11.57 -1.33 0.53
N ILE A 84 -10.38 -1.80 0.13
CA ILE A 84 -9.88 -1.69 -1.26
C ILE A 84 -10.40 -2.81 -2.18
N GLY A 85 -11.03 -3.85 -1.62
CA GLY A 85 -11.52 -5.00 -2.40
C GLY A 85 -10.40 -5.74 -3.16
N ALA A 86 -10.79 -6.53 -4.17
CA ALA A 86 -9.84 -7.24 -5.03
C ALA A 86 -8.95 -6.26 -5.83
N PRO A 87 -7.71 -6.64 -6.21
CA PRO A 87 -6.85 -5.82 -7.05
C PRO A 87 -7.56 -5.52 -8.38
N GLN A 88 -7.95 -4.25 -8.58
CA GLN A 88 -8.50 -3.74 -9.83
C GLN A 88 -7.35 -3.12 -10.64
N PRO A 89 -7.25 -3.33 -11.95
CA PRO A 89 -6.25 -2.66 -12.77
C PRO A 89 -6.46 -1.14 -12.76
N LEU A 90 -5.37 -0.38 -12.57
CA LEU A 90 -5.35 1.09 -12.47
C LEU A 90 -5.69 1.81 -13.80
N THR A 91 -6.08 1.09 -14.86
CA THR A 91 -6.33 1.66 -16.19
C THR A 91 -7.72 2.29 -16.34
N THR A 92 -8.60 2.21 -15.35
CA THR A 92 -9.87 2.96 -15.38
C THR A 92 -9.67 4.34 -14.77
N PHE A 93 -9.14 5.25 -15.59
CA PHE A 93 -9.50 6.66 -15.49
C PHE A 93 -10.95 6.75 -15.98
N SER A 94 -11.91 6.91 -15.06
CA SER A 94 -13.26 7.31 -15.45
C SER A 94 -13.28 8.83 -15.54
N ALA A 95 -13.42 9.34 -16.77
CA ALA A 95 -13.72 10.74 -17.05
C ALA A 95 -15.12 11.12 -16.55
#